data_AF-A0A355FB33-F1
#
_entry.id   AF-A0A355FB33-F1
#
_cell.length_a   1.000
_cell.length_b   1.000
_cell.length_c   1.000
_cell.angle_alpha   90.00
_cell.angle_beta   90.00
_cell.angle_gamma   90.00
#
_symmetry.space_group_name_H-M   'P 1'
#
loop_
_entity.id
_entity.type
_entity.pdbx_description
1 polymer ?
#
loop_
_entity_poly.entity_id
_entity_poly.type
_entity_poly.pdbx_seq_one_letter_code
_entity_poly.pdbx_strand_id
1 'polypeptide(L)'
;MQVALLFLLVLAGCGRAGTERSKGEALRDLSTAEVMAAMAAASYAPPADGRLTERQVRLYLDVIQRAAEDRVKRPRKETGTTGDLRAALELGINPKELLWVEERVREAWIALQGQELDQKIAASRAAMLQDLEARRAAAADPEEKRELAQQIAEIRAAAPPATEVAAAVAFNAALINRFKTEVRHSFAEDRGPQESENGR
;
A
#
# COMPACT_ATOMS: atom_id res chain seq x y z
N MET A 1 39.63 63.29 -5.22
CA MET A 1 38.17 63.40 -5.01
C MET A 1 37.55 62.06 -5.37
N GLN A 2 37.15 61.29 -4.35
CA GLN A 2 36.42 60.02 -4.44
C GLN A 2 34.92 60.31 -4.67
N VAL A 3 34.29 59.61 -5.60
CA VAL A 3 32.87 59.29 -5.53
C VAL A 3 32.71 57.81 -5.88
N ALA A 4 32.59 57.00 -4.83
CA ALA A 4 32.12 55.64 -4.90
C ALA A 4 30.58 55.67 -4.93
N LEU A 5 29.94 54.88 -5.80
CA LEU A 5 28.51 54.60 -5.70
C LEU A 5 28.31 53.07 -5.76
N LEU A 6 28.29 52.47 -4.57
CA LEU A 6 27.75 51.13 -4.32
C LEU A 6 26.23 51.18 -4.48
N PHE A 7 25.67 50.38 -5.38
CA PHE A 7 24.25 50.02 -5.36
C PHE A 7 24.08 48.72 -4.57
N LEU A 8 23.73 48.87 -3.29
CA LEU A 8 23.25 47.80 -2.42
C LEU A 8 21.75 47.58 -2.70
N LEU A 9 21.39 46.52 -3.40
CA LEU A 9 20.02 46.01 -3.47
C LEU A 9 19.74 45.18 -2.22
N VAL A 10 19.11 45.83 -1.23
CA VAL A 10 18.47 45.16 -0.09
C VAL A 10 17.14 44.60 -0.57
N LEU A 11 17.10 43.29 -0.88
CA LEU A 11 15.84 42.57 -1.01
C LEU A 11 15.31 42.25 0.39
N ALA A 12 14.41 43.10 0.87
CA ALA A 12 13.51 42.82 1.97
C ALA A 12 12.56 41.66 1.57
N GLY A 13 12.97 40.42 1.84
CA GLY A 13 12.09 39.27 1.80
C GLY A 13 11.13 39.30 2.99
N CYS A 14 9.95 39.90 2.81
CA CYS A 14 8.85 39.85 3.77
C CYS A 14 8.51 38.40 4.12
N GLY A 15 8.57 38.09 5.41
CA GLY A 15 8.33 36.77 5.96
C GLY A 15 6.94 36.22 5.66
N ARG A 16 6.91 34.99 5.14
CA ARG A 16 5.76 34.09 5.19
C ARG A 16 6.22 32.67 5.52
N ALA A 17 7.13 32.55 6.49
CA ALA A 17 7.60 31.28 7.03
C ALA A 17 7.04 30.96 8.44
N GLY A 18 6.33 31.91 9.07
CA GLY A 18 5.79 31.76 10.42
C GLY A 18 4.41 31.10 10.50
N THR A 19 3.58 31.22 9.46
CA THR A 19 2.17 30.79 9.48
C THR A 19 1.98 29.31 9.20
N GLU A 20 2.84 28.69 8.40
CA GLU A 20 2.76 27.25 8.11
C GLU A 20 3.30 26.42 9.28
N ARG A 21 4.40 26.90 9.91
CA ARG A 21 5.01 26.21 11.06
C ARG A 21 4.11 26.23 12.29
N SER A 22 3.44 27.36 12.57
CA SER A 22 2.49 27.46 13.68
C SER A 22 1.21 26.65 13.44
N LYS A 23 0.77 26.50 12.18
CA LYS A 23 -0.40 25.69 11.82
C LYS A 23 -0.09 24.20 11.95
N GLY A 24 1.09 23.75 11.52
CA GLY A 24 1.55 22.37 11.72
C GLY A 24 1.71 22.01 13.20
N GLU A 25 2.16 22.95 14.04
CA GLU A 25 2.29 22.74 15.48
C GLU A 25 0.93 22.67 16.19
N ALA A 26 -0.04 23.51 15.80
CA ALA A 26 -1.40 23.46 16.32
C ALA A 26 -2.16 22.18 15.92
N LEU A 27 -1.89 21.63 14.73
CA LEU A 27 -2.51 20.39 14.25
C LEU A 27 -1.93 19.13 14.91
N ARG A 28 -0.70 19.20 15.43
CA ARG A 28 -0.02 18.09 16.13
C ARG A 28 -0.60 17.75 17.49
N ASP A 29 -1.26 18.72 18.12
CA ASP A 29 -1.78 18.56 19.47
C ASP A 29 -3.29 18.32 19.52
N LEU A 30 -3.92 18.10 18.36
CA LEU A 30 -5.34 17.76 18.26
C LEU A 30 -5.68 16.51 19.09
N SER A 31 -6.71 16.62 19.91
CA SER A 31 -7.37 15.52 20.58
C SER A 31 -8.06 14.58 19.58
N THR A 32 -8.33 13.33 19.98
CA THR A 32 -9.15 12.40 19.17
C THR A 32 -10.48 13.04 18.74
N ALA A 33 -11.16 13.76 19.63
CA ALA A 33 -12.44 14.40 19.32
C ALA A 33 -12.32 15.44 18.19
N GLU A 34 -11.26 16.25 18.22
CA GLU A 34 -11.00 17.26 17.18
C GLU A 34 -10.62 16.61 15.84
N VAL A 35 -9.82 15.53 15.86
CA VAL A 35 -9.50 14.74 14.65
C VAL A 35 -10.78 14.19 14.02
N MET A 36 -11.66 13.61 14.83
CA MET A 36 -12.95 13.06 14.36
C MET A 36 -13.89 14.16 13.85
N ALA A 37 -13.93 15.32 14.50
CA ALA A 37 -14.71 16.47 14.03
C ALA A 37 -14.20 16.98 12.67
N ALA A 38 -12.88 17.06 12.48
CA ALA A 38 -12.28 17.43 11.21
C ALA A 38 -12.60 16.40 10.10
N MET A 39 -12.55 15.10 10.42
CA MET A 39 -12.97 14.04 9.49
C MET A 39 -14.44 14.17 9.09
N ALA A 40 -15.32 14.42 10.05
CA ALA A 40 -16.75 14.58 9.79
C ALA A 40 -17.05 15.79 8.89
N ALA A 41 -16.35 16.91 9.11
CA ALA A 41 -16.51 18.14 8.34
C ALA A 41 -15.88 18.07 6.93
N ALA A 42 -14.90 17.19 6.72
CA ALA A 42 -14.24 17.06 5.42
C ALA A 42 -15.22 16.57 4.33
N SER A 43 -14.94 16.95 3.09
CA SER A 43 -15.64 16.44 1.91
C SER A 43 -14.62 16.06 0.86
N TYR A 44 -14.84 14.92 0.20
CA TYR A 44 -13.97 14.42 -0.86
C TYR A 44 -14.84 13.71 -1.91
N ALA A 45 -14.59 14.01 -3.18
CA ALA A 45 -15.23 13.36 -4.30
C ALA A 45 -14.22 12.39 -4.92
N PRO A 46 -14.39 11.07 -4.76
CA PRO A 46 -13.47 10.10 -5.34
C PRO A 46 -13.57 10.10 -6.88
N PRO A 47 -12.48 9.69 -7.58
CA PRO A 47 -12.52 9.45 -9.01
C PRO A 47 -13.63 8.46 -9.39
N ALA A 48 -14.43 8.81 -10.41
CA ALA A 48 -15.55 7.99 -10.86
C ALA A 48 -15.13 6.62 -11.42
N ASP A 49 -13.89 6.49 -11.88
CA ASP A 49 -13.34 5.25 -12.40
C ASP A 49 -12.76 4.33 -11.31
N GLY A 50 -12.76 4.77 -10.05
CA GLY A 50 -12.23 4.02 -8.91
C GLY A 50 -10.71 3.80 -8.95
N ARG A 51 -9.99 4.47 -9.86
CA ARG A 51 -8.55 4.26 -10.04
C ARG A 51 -7.74 5.15 -9.13
N LEU A 52 -6.72 4.55 -8.53
CA LEU A 52 -5.69 5.25 -7.80
C LEU A 52 -4.74 5.94 -8.78
N THR A 53 -4.27 7.12 -8.37
CA THR A 53 -3.14 7.80 -9.00
C THR A 53 -1.86 7.54 -8.21
N GLU A 54 -0.71 7.68 -8.87
CA GLU A 54 0.58 7.58 -8.18
C GLU A 54 0.72 8.60 -7.04
N ARG A 55 0.20 9.82 -7.24
CA ARG A 55 0.17 10.87 -6.20
C ARG A 55 -0.57 10.39 -4.95
N GLN A 56 -1.72 9.75 -5.12
CA GLN A 56 -2.53 9.25 -4.00
C GLN A 56 -1.80 8.14 -3.24
N VAL A 57 -1.11 7.23 -3.94
CA VAL A 57 -0.30 6.19 -3.28
C VAL A 57 0.83 6.80 -2.47
N ARG A 58 1.57 7.77 -3.03
CA ARG A 58 2.64 8.47 -2.28
C ARG A 58 2.09 9.22 -1.07
N LEU A 59 0.99 9.93 -1.24
CA LEU A 59 0.28 10.62 -0.16
C LEU A 59 -0.06 9.65 0.99
N TYR A 60 -0.61 8.48 0.68
CA TYR A 60 -0.90 7.45 1.66
C TYR A 60 0.36 7.01 2.40
N LEU A 61 1.44 6.70 1.68
CA LEU A 61 2.71 6.26 2.27
C LEU A 61 3.34 7.34 3.17
N ASP A 62 3.29 8.61 2.76
CA ASP A 62 3.79 9.75 3.55
C ASP A 62 3.02 9.88 4.87
N VAL A 63 1.69 9.66 4.85
CA VAL A 63 0.85 9.68 6.07
C VAL A 63 1.21 8.54 7.01
N ILE A 64 1.34 7.31 6.49
CA ILE A 64 1.70 6.17 7.33
C ILE A 64 3.08 6.36 7.95
N GLN A 65 4.06 6.81 7.16
CA GLN A 65 5.39 7.12 7.67
C GLN A 65 5.33 8.19 8.77
N ARG A 66 4.59 9.28 8.54
CA ARG A 66 4.43 10.34 9.54
C ARG A 66 3.79 9.82 10.83
N ALA A 67 2.75 9.00 10.72
CA ALA A 67 2.07 8.38 11.85
C ALA A 67 3.00 7.45 12.63
N ALA A 68 3.81 6.63 11.93
CA ALA A 68 4.81 5.76 12.54
C ALA A 68 5.86 6.56 13.31
N GLU A 69 6.39 7.65 12.73
CA GLU A 69 7.32 8.53 13.42
C GLU A 69 6.72 9.16 14.68
N ASP A 70 5.45 9.56 14.63
CA ASP A 70 4.77 10.14 15.78
C ASP A 70 4.52 9.13 16.90
N ARG A 71 4.20 7.88 16.56
CA ARG A 71 4.09 6.78 17.54
C ARG A 71 5.40 6.58 18.30
N VAL A 72 6.55 6.68 17.63
CA VAL A 72 7.87 6.58 18.25
C VAL A 72 8.20 7.80 19.11
N LYS A 73 7.99 9.02 18.59
CA LYS A 73 8.37 10.27 19.28
C LYS A 73 7.42 10.61 20.43
N ARG A 74 6.16 10.21 20.32
CA ARG A 74 5.07 10.53 21.23
C ARG A 74 4.21 9.27 21.42
N PRO A 75 4.64 8.32 22.27
CA PRO A 75 3.85 7.13 22.54
C PRO A 75 2.54 7.54 23.22
N ARG A 76 1.50 7.77 22.41
CA ARG A 76 0.13 7.98 22.85
C ARG A 76 -0.56 6.61 22.92
N LYS A 77 -1.62 6.51 23.73
CA LYS A 77 -2.52 5.34 23.70
C LYS A 77 -3.27 5.21 22.37
N GLU A 78 -3.29 6.26 21.57
CA GLU A 78 -3.97 6.29 20.27
C GLU A 78 -3.10 5.63 19.21
N THR A 79 -3.53 4.46 18.75
CA THR A 79 -2.94 3.71 17.64
C THR A 79 -3.98 3.49 16.54
N GLY A 80 -3.53 3.09 15.35
CA GLY A 80 -4.40 2.83 14.21
C GLY A 80 -4.97 4.10 13.57
N THR A 81 -6.18 3.99 13.01
CA THR A 81 -6.80 4.98 12.10
C THR A 81 -6.81 6.42 12.62
N THR A 82 -7.04 6.65 13.92
CA THR A 82 -7.05 8.01 14.48
C THR A 82 -5.67 8.69 14.41
N GLY A 83 -4.60 7.91 14.59
CA GLY A 83 -3.22 8.39 14.44
C GLY A 83 -2.93 8.79 12.99
N ASP A 84 -3.39 7.99 12.05
CA ASP A 84 -3.17 8.22 10.62
C ASP A 84 -4.00 9.43 10.12
N LEU A 85 -5.23 9.58 10.60
CA LEU A 85 -6.06 10.76 10.35
C LEU A 85 -5.41 12.04 10.89
N ARG A 86 -4.81 12.00 12.09
CA ARG A 86 -4.05 13.14 12.63
C ARG A 86 -2.85 13.46 11.75
N ALA A 87 -2.06 12.45 11.39
CA ALA A 87 -0.90 12.63 10.51
C ALA A 87 -1.30 13.23 9.16
N ALA A 88 -2.43 12.82 8.60
CA ALA A 88 -2.99 13.45 7.40
C ALA A 88 -3.34 14.92 7.63
N LEU A 89 -4.02 15.27 8.72
CA LEU A 89 -4.33 16.67 9.04
C LEU A 89 -3.04 17.52 9.17
N GLU A 90 -2.02 17.00 9.84
CA GLU A 90 -0.72 17.68 9.97
C GLU A 90 -0.03 17.94 8.62
N LEU A 91 -0.17 17.00 7.68
CA LEU A 91 0.34 17.10 6.32
C LEU A 91 -0.58 17.90 5.39
N GLY A 92 -1.71 18.42 5.89
CA GLY A 92 -2.70 19.15 5.09
C GLY A 92 -3.49 18.28 4.11
N ILE A 93 -3.50 16.97 4.34
CA ILE A 93 -4.20 15.97 3.53
C ILE A 93 -5.66 15.86 3.98
N ASN A 94 -6.56 15.69 3.02
CA ASN A 94 -7.97 15.49 3.30
C ASN A 94 -8.19 14.11 3.96
N PRO A 95 -8.78 14.03 5.17
CA PRO A 95 -8.96 12.75 5.87
C PRO A 95 -9.90 11.77 5.15
N LYS A 96 -10.87 12.26 4.36
CA LYS A 96 -11.73 11.39 3.53
C LYS A 96 -11.02 10.88 2.28
N GLU A 97 -10.10 11.67 1.72
CA GLU A 97 -9.22 11.18 0.64
C GLU A 97 -8.33 10.05 1.16
N LEU A 98 -7.69 10.23 2.33
CA LEU A 98 -6.85 9.20 2.94
C LEU A 98 -7.59 7.88 3.09
N LEU A 99 -8.77 7.87 3.73
CA LEU A 99 -9.52 6.64 3.98
C LEU A 99 -9.94 5.96 2.68
N TRP A 100 -10.35 6.74 1.68
CA TRP A 100 -10.68 6.20 0.37
C TRP A 100 -9.46 5.57 -0.31
N VAL A 101 -8.30 6.24 -0.25
CA VAL A 101 -7.05 5.71 -0.81
C VAL A 101 -6.62 4.45 -0.08
N GLU A 102 -6.64 4.43 1.25
CA GLU A 102 -6.27 3.28 2.07
C GLU A 102 -7.09 2.04 1.70
N GLU A 103 -8.41 2.19 1.56
CA GLU A 103 -9.30 1.11 1.17
C GLU A 103 -8.92 0.52 -0.20
N ARG A 104 -8.68 1.39 -1.20
CA ARG A 104 -8.29 0.97 -2.55
C ARG A 104 -6.89 0.34 -2.58
N VAL A 105 -5.95 0.84 -1.76
CA VAL A 105 -4.61 0.25 -1.59
C VAL A 105 -4.74 -1.16 -1.01
N ARG A 106 -5.59 -1.35 0.00
CA ARG A 106 -5.82 -2.66 0.65
C ARG A 106 -6.43 -3.67 -0.32
N GLU A 107 -7.46 -3.29 -1.06
CA GLU A 107 -8.08 -4.15 -2.09
C GLU A 107 -7.07 -4.53 -3.18
N ALA A 108 -6.33 -3.56 -3.69
CA ALA A 108 -5.30 -3.77 -4.71
C ALA A 108 -4.16 -4.66 -4.20
N TRP A 109 -3.77 -4.53 -2.93
CA TRP A 109 -2.78 -5.39 -2.30
C TRP A 109 -3.25 -6.84 -2.20
N ILE A 110 -4.50 -7.07 -1.78
CA ILE A 110 -5.10 -8.42 -1.73
C ILE A 110 -5.12 -9.04 -3.14
N ALA A 111 -5.56 -8.28 -4.15
CA ALA A 111 -5.59 -8.74 -5.53
C ALA A 111 -4.18 -9.09 -6.06
N LEU A 112 -3.18 -8.25 -5.75
CA LEU A 112 -1.78 -8.53 -6.11
C LEU A 112 -1.27 -9.82 -5.46
N GLN A 113 -1.57 -10.03 -4.17
CA GLN A 113 -1.18 -11.27 -3.47
C GLN A 113 -1.88 -12.50 -4.05
N GLY A 114 -3.15 -12.39 -4.45
CA GLY A 114 -3.87 -13.44 -5.17
C GLY A 114 -3.18 -13.78 -6.50
N GLN A 115 -2.87 -12.77 -7.32
CA GLN A 115 -2.17 -12.97 -8.59
C GLN A 115 -0.80 -13.65 -8.42
N GLU A 116 -0.05 -13.30 -7.37
CA GLU A 116 1.25 -13.93 -7.07
C GLU A 116 1.10 -15.39 -6.63
N LEU A 117 0.05 -15.70 -5.87
CA LEU A 117 -0.27 -17.07 -5.48
C LEU A 117 -0.67 -17.90 -6.71
N ASP A 118 -1.54 -17.37 -7.56
CA ASP A 118 -1.98 -18.02 -8.79
C ASP A 118 -0.80 -18.33 -9.72
N GLN A 119 0.13 -17.38 -9.87
CA GLN A 119 1.35 -17.58 -10.65
C GLN A 119 2.22 -18.70 -10.07
N LYS A 120 2.38 -18.78 -8.75
CA LYS A 120 3.13 -19.85 -8.09
C LYS A 120 2.47 -21.22 -8.28
N ILE A 121 1.15 -21.28 -8.16
CA ILE A 121 0.38 -22.51 -8.40
C ILE A 121 0.54 -22.95 -9.87
N ALA A 122 0.39 -22.02 -10.82
CA ALA A 122 0.56 -22.30 -12.23
C ALA A 122 1.97 -22.79 -12.57
N ALA A 123 3.01 -22.15 -12.00
CA ALA A 123 4.40 -22.56 -12.18
C ALA A 123 4.68 -23.95 -11.57
N SER A 124 4.15 -24.22 -10.36
CA SER A 124 4.26 -25.53 -9.72
C SER A 124 3.60 -26.64 -10.55
N ARG A 125 2.40 -26.39 -11.07
CA ARG A 125 1.69 -27.32 -11.97
C ARG A 125 2.46 -27.55 -13.27
N ALA A 126 3.03 -26.51 -13.87
CA ALA A 126 3.84 -26.63 -15.08
C ALA A 126 5.08 -27.52 -14.84
N ALA A 127 5.78 -27.32 -13.72
CA ALA A 127 6.93 -28.16 -13.36
C ALA A 127 6.54 -29.62 -13.12
N MET A 128 5.41 -29.87 -12.44
CA MET A 128 4.89 -31.22 -12.24
C MET A 128 4.54 -31.91 -13.56
N LEU A 129 3.87 -31.20 -14.48
CA LEU A 129 3.54 -31.74 -15.80
C LEU A 129 4.81 -32.07 -16.60
N GLN A 130 5.82 -31.21 -16.55
CA GLN A 130 7.10 -31.45 -17.22
C GLN A 130 7.81 -32.73 -16.70
N ASP A 131 7.82 -32.93 -15.38
CA ASP A 131 8.38 -34.14 -14.75
C ASP A 131 7.61 -35.40 -15.16
N LEU A 132 6.27 -35.37 -15.11
CA LEU A 132 5.44 -36.51 -15.55
C LEU A 132 5.63 -36.83 -17.04
N GLU A 133 5.74 -35.82 -17.88
CA GLU A 133 6.02 -35.99 -19.31
C GLU A 133 7.39 -36.64 -19.55
N ALA A 134 8.42 -36.21 -18.82
CA ALA A 134 9.75 -36.79 -18.90
C ALA A 134 9.76 -38.26 -18.46
N ARG A 135 9.09 -38.58 -17.34
CA ARG A 135 8.94 -39.97 -16.85
C ARG A 135 8.22 -40.83 -17.87
N ARG A 136 7.12 -40.34 -18.44
CA ARG A 136 6.36 -41.06 -19.48
C ARG A 136 7.21 -41.33 -20.72
N ALA A 137 8.04 -40.38 -21.12
CA ALA A 137 8.95 -40.54 -22.26
C ALA A 137 10.04 -41.60 -21.98
N ALA A 138 10.52 -41.67 -20.74
CA ALA A 138 11.55 -42.62 -20.30
C ALA A 138 11.01 -44.03 -19.99
N ALA A 139 9.72 -44.18 -19.67
CA ALA A 139 9.11 -45.46 -19.34
C ALA A 139 9.24 -46.47 -20.50
N ALA A 140 9.45 -47.74 -20.17
CA ALA A 140 9.48 -48.84 -21.16
C ALA A 140 8.16 -49.63 -21.18
N ASP A 141 7.48 -49.73 -20.02
CA ASP A 141 6.25 -50.48 -19.86
C ASP A 141 5.03 -49.74 -20.47
N PRO A 142 4.24 -50.39 -21.34
CA PRO A 142 3.04 -49.80 -21.91
C PRO A 142 1.95 -49.43 -20.90
N GLU A 143 1.78 -50.17 -19.81
CA GLU A 143 0.76 -49.85 -18.79
C GLU A 143 1.19 -48.61 -17.98
N GLU A 144 2.44 -48.55 -17.50
CA GLU A 144 3.00 -47.34 -16.87
C GLU A 144 2.84 -46.08 -17.75
N LYS A 145 3.07 -46.20 -19.07
CA LYS A 145 2.85 -45.10 -20.02
C LYS A 145 1.41 -44.61 -20.08
N ARG A 146 0.43 -45.52 -19.92
CA ARG A 146 -1.00 -45.18 -19.92
C ARG A 146 -1.40 -44.51 -18.62
N GLU A 147 -0.93 -45.02 -17.48
CA GLU A 147 -1.18 -44.42 -16.18
C GLU A 147 -0.66 -42.98 -16.11
N LEU A 148 0.60 -42.76 -16.53
CA LEU A 148 1.18 -41.42 -16.59
C LEU A 148 0.43 -40.51 -17.57
N ALA A 149 -0.02 -41.03 -18.71
CA ALA A 149 -0.83 -40.27 -19.66
C ALA A 149 -2.17 -39.82 -19.05
N GLN A 150 -2.81 -40.70 -18.27
CA GLN A 150 -4.05 -40.39 -17.57
C GLN A 150 -3.83 -39.31 -16.50
N GLN A 151 -2.79 -39.43 -15.67
CA GLN A 151 -2.45 -38.41 -14.66
C GLN A 151 -2.17 -37.04 -15.28
N ILE A 152 -1.41 -37.00 -16.38
CA ILE A 152 -1.16 -35.77 -17.15
C ILE A 152 -2.48 -35.16 -17.64
N ALA A 153 -3.40 -35.98 -18.17
CA ALA A 153 -4.69 -35.51 -18.67
C ALA A 153 -5.57 -34.94 -17.54
N GLU A 154 -5.62 -35.62 -16.40
CA GLU A 154 -6.36 -35.18 -15.21
C GLU A 154 -5.84 -33.84 -14.68
N ILE A 155 -4.52 -33.73 -14.49
CA ILE A 155 -3.90 -32.48 -14.03
C ILE A 155 -4.20 -31.36 -15.03
N ARG A 156 -4.09 -31.60 -16.34
CA ARG A 156 -4.39 -30.61 -17.39
C ARG A 156 -5.86 -30.17 -17.41
N ALA A 157 -6.78 -31.08 -17.13
CA ALA A 157 -8.20 -30.77 -17.04
C ALA A 157 -8.55 -29.94 -15.78
N ALA A 158 -7.82 -30.12 -14.68
CA ALA A 158 -8.00 -29.39 -13.43
C ALA A 158 -7.40 -27.96 -13.47
N ALA A 159 -7.91 -27.10 -14.36
CA ALA A 159 -7.55 -25.68 -14.34
C ALA A 159 -8.26 -24.96 -13.17
N PRO A 160 -7.55 -24.14 -12.37
CA PRO A 160 -8.21 -23.32 -11.36
C PRO A 160 -9.16 -22.32 -12.03
N PRO A 161 -10.32 -22.03 -11.42
CA PRO A 161 -11.23 -21.03 -11.95
C PRO A 161 -10.54 -19.65 -11.96
N ALA A 162 -10.75 -18.90 -13.04
CA ALA A 162 -10.30 -17.51 -13.10
C ALA A 162 -11.11 -16.69 -12.07
N THR A 163 -10.42 -16.03 -11.15
CA THR A 163 -11.07 -15.05 -10.28
C THR A 163 -11.31 -13.79 -11.08
N GLU A 164 -12.58 -13.42 -11.28
CA GLU A 164 -12.93 -12.15 -11.92
C GLU A 164 -12.62 -11.01 -10.94
N VAL A 165 -11.73 -10.11 -11.35
CA VAL A 165 -11.34 -8.93 -10.57
C VAL A 165 -11.84 -7.69 -11.30
N ALA A 166 -12.51 -6.79 -10.58
CA ALA A 166 -12.98 -5.53 -11.14
C ALA A 166 -11.83 -4.76 -11.81
N ALA A 167 -12.09 -4.15 -12.97
CA ALA A 167 -11.05 -3.48 -13.77
C ALA A 167 -10.25 -2.41 -13.00
N ALA A 168 -10.91 -1.67 -12.10
CA ALA A 168 -10.26 -0.69 -11.24
C ALA A 168 -9.30 -1.35 -10.24
N VAL A 169 -9.69 -2.47 -9.63
CA VAL A 169 -8.83 -3.22 -8.70
C VAL A 169 -7.62 -3.81 -9.42
N ALA A 170 -7.81 -4.35 -10.63
CA ALA A 170 -6.69 -4.86 -11.45
C ALA A 170 -5.71 -3.74 -11.83
N PHE A 171 -6.22 -2.58 -12.26
CA PHE A 171 -5.39 -1.40 -12.54
C PHE A 171 -4.62 -0.95 -11.28
N ASN A 172 -5.31 -0.84 -10.15
CA ASN A 172 -4.71 -0.43 -8.89
C ASN A 172 -3.66 -1.44 -8.42
N ALA A 173 -3.88 -2.76 -8.58
CA ALA A 173 -2.90 -3.79 -8.24
C ALA A 173 -1.61 -3.64 -9.06
N ALA A 174 -1.71 -3.35 -10.36
CA ALA A 174 -0.55 -3.08 -11.21
C ALA A 174 0.20 -1.81 -10.75
N LEU A 175 -0.52 -0.77 -10.33
CA LEU A 175 0.06 0.42 -9.73
C LEU A 175 0.78 0.11 -8.40
N ILE A 176 0.12 -0.60 -7.49
CA ILE A 176 0.66 -0.97 -6.17
C ILE A 176 1.89 -1.86 -6.28
N ASN A 177 1.98 -2.72 -7.30
CA ASN A 177 3.18 -3.52 -7.54
C ASN A 177 4.45 -2.66 -7.71
N ARG A 178 4.33 -1.42 -8.19
CA ARG A 178 5.46 -0.47 -8.29
C ARG A 178 5.94 0.05 -6.94
N PHE A 179 5.08 0.02 -5.92
CA PHE A 179 5.31 0.44 -4.53
C PHE A 179 5.28 -0.75 -3.55
N LYS A 180 5.49 -1.97 -4.06
CA LYS A 180 5.22 -3.21 -3.34
C LYS A 180 5.95 -3.28 -2.00
N THR A 181 7.20 -2.81 -1.96
CA THR A 181 8.04 -2.88 -0.76
C THR A 181 7.49 -1.97 0.32
N GLU A 182 7.21 -0.71 -0.03
CA GLU A 182 6.72 0.34 0.84
C GLU A 182 5.33 0.01 1.39
N VAL A 183 4.42 -0.44 0.52
CA VAL A 183 3.06 -0.86 0.90
C VAL A 183 3.09 -2.11 1.80
N ARG A 184 3.99 -3.06 1.56
CA ARG A 184 4.16 -4.20 2.48
C ARG A 184 4.61 -3.74 3.86
N HIS A 185 5.51 -2.76 3.93
CA HIS A 185 5.99 -2.22 5.21
C HIS A 185 4.86 -1.51 5.96
N SER A 186 4.02 -0.71 5.29
CA SER A 186 2.90 -0.03 5.93
C SER A 186 1.92 -1.01 6.61
N PHE A 187 1.66 -2.17 6.00
CA PHE A 187 0.81 -3.22 6.61
C PHE A 187 1.47 -4.00 7.75
N ALA A 188 2.81 -4.04 7.81
CA ALA A 188 3.51 -4.71 8.90
C ALA A 188 3.46 -3.88 10.19
N GLU A 189 3.54 -2.55 10.06
CA GLU A 189 3.50 -1.60 11.18
C GLU A 189 2.11 -1.54 11.84
N ASP A 190 1.04 -1.85 11.09
CA ASP A 190 -0.33 -1.82 11.60
C ASP A 190 -0.68 -3.02 12.51
N ARG A 191 0.10 -4.11 12.44
CA ARG A 191 -0.13 -5.33 13.27
C ARG A 191 0.34 -5.22 14.72
N GLY A 192 0.98 -4.11 15.10
CA GLY A 192 1.55 -3.92 16.45
C GLY A 192 2.65 -4.95 16.79
N PRO A 193 3.34 -4.81 17.93
CA PRO A 193 4.09 -5.93 18.47
C PRO A 193 3.08 -7.04 18.80
N GLN A 194 3.18 -8.18 18.13
CA GLN A 194 2.53 -9.39 18.64
C GLN A 194 3.04 -9.59 20.06
N GLU A 195 2.16 -9.42 21.05
CA GLU A 195 2.43 -9.89 22.40
C GLU A 195 2.82 -11.36 22.26
N SER A 196 4.09 -11.65 22.51
CA SER A 196 4.60 -13.00 22.68
C SER A 196 4.05 -13.55 24.00
N GLU A 197 2.73 -13.69 24.10
CA GLU A 197 2.08 -14.57 25.07
C GLU A 197 2.25 -16.01 24.57
N ASN A 198 3.47 -16.53 24.71
CA ASN A 198 3.70 -17.95 24.92
C ASN A 198 4.99 -18.09 25.72
N GLY A 199 4.89 -17.58 26.95
CA GLY A 199 5.88 -17.72 28.00
C GLY A 199 5.18 -18.09 29.30
N ARG A 200 4.61 -19.30 29.37
CA ARG A 200 4.55 -20.17 30.56
C ARG A 200 3.85 -21.48 30.24
#